data_AF-M5U3U0-F1
#
_entry.id   AF-M5U3U0-F1
#
_cell.length_a   1.000
_cell.length_b   1.000
_cell.length_c   1.000
_cell.angle_alpha   90.00
_cell.angle_beta   90.00
_cell.angle_gamma   90.00
#
_symmetry.space_group_name_H-M   'P 1'
#
loop_
_entity.id
_entity.type
_entity.pdbx_description
1 polymer ?
#
loop_
_entity_poly.entity_id
_entity_poly.type
_entity_poly.pdbx_seq_one_letter_code
_entity_poly.pdbx_strand_id
1 'polypeptide(L)'
;MSYRRHEKCHFYNQIATFTVSKRDSGRFLDNHSIGWLVDADSAGVAALFRRFLWSFRPRLPLIEFALMSHRIHREAPACRHQNEPVVPAAPQTPLADHSRASRRGFLASALAAGIAGSQATWTPDLAQAAGSEETRLSISHDNDLFRVRMQMDVKGNVTLVEDPLIPEGKKKLLPVTADLSLDYEERFLRPANATGESEVIAVERHIHEAIEKSRLSRADQKTELRDTVTDVIARRDQLPETIYSNDEYLTHKEIDLLRTPISSVAVDRLVPQQMMRPGEKVTISNADLCSFFNLSAVADSDVQIELVSADRSQAKLQMRGKIDGSVSGVPTRLQIVGKLTLDRRAGAVAWAAVAIHETREIGKAEPGFDITATVRMVRKPLDRVQTLPTKPADIAFDEPPPPERLLVAVESEHVGVEGLMDRRWRMMQDVPGAAVLRMIENDQAIAQLNLRPLPRLPEGQQWTLAAFENDVRKTLGNRFGELIESHEGMTDGGLRLLRVVAAGSVEGVPIQWIMMHISDNKRRRVMATWTMDGESVSKLDGSDIQLAASVRLVDEGRRTAKTGSEATKSRENIDLSAVKSTDEVESVASTAEVLSPSDVKRR
;
A
#
# COMPACT_ATOMS: atom_id res chain seq x y z
N MET A 1 15.40 -35.14 44.20
CA MET A 1 14.96 -34.50 45.46
C MET A 1 13.61 -33.82 45.24
N SER A 2 12.76 -33.77 46.25
CA SER A 2 11.37 -33.27 46.17
C SER A 2 11.29 -31.81 46.63
N TYR A 3 10.38 -31.00 46.05
CA TYR A 3 9.39 -30.27 46.86
C TYR A 3 8.17 -29.82 46.03
N ARG A 4 6.98 -29.85 46.64
CA ARG A 4 5.71 -29.31 46.10
C ARG A 4 5.35 -28.00 46.81
N ARG A 5 4.68 -27.07 46.11
CA ARG A 5 3.42 -26.36 46.50
C ARG A 5 3.02 -25.47 45.30
N HIS A 6 1.80 -25.51 44.74
CA HIS A 6 0.46 -25.21 45.28
C HIS A 6 0.27 -23.75 45.74
N GLU A 7 -0.41 -22.98 44.89
CA GLU A 7 -1.33 -21.91 45.30
C GLU A 7 -2.55 -21.92 44.35
N LYS A 8 -3.71 -21.45 44.84
CA LYS A 8 -5.02 -21.53 44.17
C LYS A 8 -5.68 -20.15 44.09
N CYS A 9 -6.41 -19.93 42.99
CA CYS A 9 -7.68 -19.20 42.86
C CYS A 9 -8.02 -18.09 43.87
N HIS A 10 -8.32 -16.88 43.36
CA HIS A 10 -9.68 -16.30 43.31
C HIS A 10 -9.64 -14.85 42.81
N PHE A 11 -10.57 -14.46 41.91
CA PHE A 11 -11.26 -13.14 41.81
C PHE A 11 -12.20 -13.22 40.59
N TYR A 12 -13.44 -13.66 40.77
CA TYR A 12 -14.67 -12.86 41.02
C TYR A 12 -15.35 -12.30 39.75
N ASN A 13 -16.50 -12.91 39.41
CA ASN A 13 -17.48 -12.37 38.45
C ASN A 13 -18.14 -11.10 39.00
N GLN A 14 -18.42 -10.13 38.12
CA GLN A 14 -19.58 -9.25 38.30
C GLN A 14 -20.38 -9.19 37.00
N ILE A 15 -21.63 -9.65 37.09
CA ILE A 15 -22.65 -9.55 36.05
C ILE A 15 -23.51 -8.34 36.39
N ALA A 16 -23.53 -7.33 35.51
CA ALA A 16 -24.38 -6.15 35.67
C ALA A 16 -25.68 -6.35 34.86
N THR A 17 -26.75 -6.75 35.55
CA THR A 17 -28.10 -6.86 34.97
C THR A 17 -28.73 -5.47 34.87
N PHE A 18 -29.07 -5.01 33.66
CA PHE A 18 -29.84 -3.78 33.47
C PHE A 18 -31.30 -4.07 33.10
N THR A 19 -32.20 -3.64 33.97
CA THR A 19 -33.66 -3.77 33.82
C THR A 19 -34.19 -2.60 33.00
N VAL A 20 -34.90 -2.88 31.90
CA VAL A 20 -35.54 -1.83 31.07
C VAL A 20 -36.91 -1.47 31.67
N SER A 21 -37.09 -0.19 32.01
CA SER A 21 -38.40 0.38 32.37
C SER A 21 -39.14 0.89 31.14
N LYS A 22 -40.47 0.87 31.18
CA LYS A 22 -41.38 1.06 30.02
C LYS A 22 -42.43 2.11 30.33
N ARG A 23 -42.42 3.25 29.60
CA ARG A 23 -43.46 4.31 29.40
C ARG A 23 -42.81 5.40 28.51
N ASP A 24 -43.49 6.21 27.70
CA ASP A 24 -44.88 6.17 27.23
C ASP A 24 -45.01 6.88 25.85
N SER A 25 -46.20 6.82 25.25
CA SER A 25 -46.58 7.33 23.93
C SER A 25 -46.34 8.83 23.62
N GLY A 26 -46.10 9.16 22.34
CA GLY A 26 -46.28 10.52 21.79
C GLY A 26 -46.30 10.55 20.26
N ARG A 27 -47.43 10.94 19.65
CA ARG A 27 -47.60 11.09 18.18
C ARG A 27 -47.05 12.44 17.70
N PHE A 28 -46.56 12.52 16.46
CA PHE A 28 -46.94 13.61 15.54
C PHE A 28 -46.82 13.14 14.07
N LEU A 29 -47.53 13.81 13.17
CA LEU A 29 -47.82 13.42 11.79
C LEU A 29 -47.02 14.23 10.76
N ASP A 30 -47.18 13.82 9.49
CA ASP A 30 -47.01 14.61 8.26
C ASP A 30 -45.59 14.96 7.79
N ASN A 31 -45.29 15.03 6.49
CA ASN A 31 -45.89 14.41 5.28
C ASN A 31 -44.89 14.61 4.12
N HIS A 32 -44.77 13.68 3.17
CA HIS A 32 -44.62 13.92 1.72
C HIS A 32 -44.24 12.63 0.96
N SER A 33 -44.76 12.54 -0.26
CA SER A 33 -44.85 11.31 -1.07
C SER A 33 -43.97 11.37 -2.33
N ILE A 34 -44.21 10.42 -3.26
CA ILE A 34 -43.59 10.23 -4.59
C ILE A 34 -42.32 9.35 -4.52
N GLY A 35 -42.23 8.22 -5.21
CA GLY A 35 -43.23 7.52 -6.03
C GLY A 35 -42.58 6.36 -6.79
N TRP A 36 -43.08 5.13 -6.64
CA TRP A 36 -42.59 3.97 -7.39
C TRP A 36 -43.31 3.86 -8.74
N LEU A 37 -42.60 3.38 -9.76
CA LEU A 37 -43.22 2.89 -11.00
C LEU A 37 -42.83 1.41 -11.20
N VAL A 38 -43.82 0.54 -11.06
CA VAL A 38 -43.82 -0.83 -11.59
C VAL A 38 -45.16 -0.97 -12.28
N ASP A 39 -45.13 -1.42 -13.53
CA ASP A 39 -46.33 -1.91 -14.20
C ASP A 39 -45.97 -3.17 -14.99
N ALA A 40 -46.88 -4.15 -14.98
CA ALA A 40 -46.68 -5.44 -15.61
C ALA A 40 -48.03 -6.01 -16.08
N ASP A 41 -48.15 -6.31 -17.37
CA ASP A 41 -49.14 -7.22 -17.97
C ASP A 41 -48.63 -7.56 -19.39
N SER A 42 -48.37 -8.83 -19.78
CA SER A 42 -49.30 -9.92 -20.16
C SER A 42 -49.85 -9.77 -21.62
N ALA A 43 -50.11 -10.81 -22.44
CA ALA A 43 -49.81 -12.25 -22.38
C ALA A 43 -49.90 -12.91 -23.81
N GLY A 44 -49.25 -14.08 -23.98
CA GLY A 44 -49.58 -15.13 -24.98
C GLY A 44 -49.05 -14.97 -26.42
N VAL A 45 -49.05 -16.00 -27.30
CA VAL A 45 -49.19 -17.47 -27.16
C VAL A 45 -48.76 -18.14 -28.49
N ALA A 46 -48.14 -19.34 -28.47
CA ALA A 46 -47.94 -20.30 -29.60
C ALA A 46 -47.11 -19.85 -30.86
N ALA A 47 -46.55 -20.73 -31.71
CA ALA A 47 -46.03 -22.11 -31.58
C ALA A 47 -45.17 -22.54 -32.80
N LEU A 48 -44.21 -23.46 -32.58
CA LEU A 48 -43.72 -24.57 -33.44
C LEU A 48 -43.64 -24.46 -35.01
N PHE A 49 -42.45 -24.76 -35.59
CA PHE A 49 -42.06 -26.02 -36.31
C PHE A 49 -41.08 -25.86 -37.52
N ARG A 50 -40.10 -26.78 -37.61
CA ARG A 50 -39.16 -27.15 -38.72
C ARG A 50 -38.11 -26.09 -39.15
N ARG A 51 -36.79 -26.33 -39.14
CA ARG A 51 -35.91 -27.50 -39.44
C ARG A 51 -35.64 -27.71 -40.94
N PHE A 52 -34.43 -27.34 -41.40
CA PHE A 52 -33.75 -27.99 -42.51
C PHE A 52 -32.22 -28.02 -42.30
N LEU A 53 -31.61 -29.15 -42.66
CA LEU A 53 -30.16 -29.40 -42.70
C LEU A 53 -29.71 -29.39 -44.15
N TRP A 54 -28.47 -28.98 -44.44
CA TRP A 54 -27.56 -29.78 -45.28
C TRP A 54 -26.09 -29.36 -45.15
N SER A 55 -25.21 -30.30 -45.46
CA SER A 55 -23.75 -30.26 -45.35
C SER A 55 -23.08 -30.09 -46.72
N PHE A 56 -21.80 -29.68 -46.77
CA PHE A 56 -20.70 -30.46 -47.36
C PHE A 56 -19.33 -29.74 -47.25
N ARG A 57 -18.27 -30.52 -46.97
CA ARG A 57 -16.82 -30.26 -47.28
C ARG A 57 -16.52 -30.89 -48.67
N PRO A 58 -15.38 -30.69 -49.41
CA PRO A 58 -14.01 -30.78 -48.86
C PRO A 58 -12.80 -30.14 -49.63
N ARG A 59 -11.59 -30.36 -49.05
CA ARG A 59 -10.26 -30.65 -49.66
C ARG A 59 -9.27 -29.56 -50.11
N LEU A 60 -7.99 -29.93 -49.90
CA LEU A 60 -6.69 -29.26 -50.17
C LEU A 60 -6.25 -29.40 -51.66
N PRO A 61 -5.14 -28.76 -52.08
CA PRO A 61 -3.85 -29.48 -52.10
C PRO A 61 -2.60 -28.68 -51.66
N LEU A 62 -1.45 -29.37 -51.57
CA LEU A 62 -0.09 -28.84 -51.33
C LEU A 62 0.50 -28.17 -52.59
N ILE A 63 1.62 -27.42 -52.42
CA ILE A 63 2.87 -27.56 -53.21
C ILE A 63 4.06 -26.96 -52.41
N GLU A 64 5.27 -27.37 -52.77
CA GLU A 64 6.52 -27.29 -52.00
C GLU A 64 7.70 -26.76 -52.87
N PHE A 65 8.86 -26.52 -52.24
CA PHE A 65 10.25 -26.56 -52.76
C PHE A 65 11.09 -25.31 -53.15
N ALA A 66 12.36 -25.41 -52.71
CA ALA A 66 13.65 -24.88 -53.22
C ALA A 66 13.96 -23.37 -53.10
N LEU A 67 15.01 -22.92 -52.40
CA LEU A 67 16.48 -23.19 -52.47
C LEU A 67 17.21 -22.52 -53.64
N MET A 68 18.12 -21.56 -53.35
CA MET A 68 19.55 -21.73 -53.65
C MET A 68 20.45 -20.67 -52.98
N SER A 69 21.76 -20.93 -52.95
CA SER A 69 22.79 -20.27 -52.13
C SER A 69 24.13 -20.16 -52.88
N HIS A 70 25.00 -19.19 -52.53
CA HIS A 70 26.46 -19.09 -52.78
C HIS A 70 27.02 -18.09 -51.72
N ARG A 71 28.07 -18.28 -50.91
CA ARG A 71 29.41 -18.95 -50.97
C ARG A 71 30.45 -18.15 -51.76
N ILE A 72 31.54 -17.69 -51.12
CA ILE A 72 32.95 -18.19 -51.19
C ILE A 72 33.78 -17.37 -50.14
N HIS A 73 34.42 -17.99 -49.13
CA HIS A 73 35.84 -18.47 -49.06
C HIS A 73 36.89 -17.33 -49.08
N ARG A 74 37.84 -17.17 -48.15
CA ARG A 74 38.95 -18.01 -47.59
C ARG A 74 39.47 -17.33 -46.27
N GLU A 75 40.33 -17.84 -45.36
CA GLU A 75 41.05 -19.12 -45.11
C GLU A 75 41.46 -19.23 -43.60
N ALA A 76 42.49 -20.03 -43.24
CA ALA A 76 43.13 -20.14 -41.91
C ALA A 76 44.68 -20.22 -42.06
N PRO A 77 45.54 -20.23 -41.00
CA PRO A 77 45.68 -21.41 -40.12
C PRO A 77 46.11 -21.21 -38.64
N ALA A 78 45.62 -22.14 -37.80
CA ALA A 78 46.24 -22.85 -36.65
C ALA A 78 47.29 -22.20 -35.70
N CYS A 79 47.05 -22.36 -34.39
CA CYS A 79 48.00 -23.08 -33.50
C CYS A 79 47.30 -23.69 -32.25
N ARG A 80 47.91 -24.73 -31.65
CA ARG A 80 47.39 -25.50 -30.50
C ARG A 80 47.77 -24.86 -29.15
N HIS A 81 46.93 -25.04 -28.12
CA HIS A 81 47.33 -25.76 -26.90
C HIS A 81 46.09 -26.25 -26.11
N GLN A 82 46.26 -27.35 -25.38
CA GLN A 82 45.23 -27.98 -24.53
C GLN A 82 45.24 -27.36 -23.12
N ASN A 83 44.07 -27.34 -22.47
CA ASN A 83 43.92 -27.63 -21.04
C ASN A 83 42.45 -27.91 -20.71
N GLU A 84 42.20 -28.86 -19.81
CA GLU A 84 40.87 -29.26 -19.33
C GLU A 84 40.35 -28.28 -18.26
N PRO A 85 39.03 -28.04 -18.15
CA PRO A 85 38.43 -27.39 -17.00
C PRO A 85 37.79 -28.40 -16.02
N VAL A 86 38.14 -28.24 -14.74
CA VAL A 86 37.53 -28.94 -13.60
C VAL A 86 36.21 -28.27 -13.20
N VAL A 87 35.24 -29.08 -12.78
CA VAL A 87 33.93 -28.70 -12.19
C VAL A 87 33.62 -29.75 -11.10
N PRO A 88 32.97 -29.44 -9.94
CA PRO A 88 32.27 -28.20 -9.56
C PRO A 88 32.69 -27.56 -8.21
N ALA A 89 32.33 -26.29 -8.04
CA ALA A 89 31.80 -25.77 -6.77
C ALA A 89 30.69 -24.75 -7.08
N ALA A 90 29.53 -24.87 -6.45
CA ALA A 90 28.38 -24.00 -6.72
C ALA A 90 28.57 -22.62 -6.05
N PRO A 91 28.36 -21.50 -6.76
CA PRO A 91 28.29 -20.19 -6.12
C PRO A 91 26.97 -20.06 -5.36
N GLN A 92 27.03 -19.62 -4.10
CA GLN A 92 25.85 -19.22 -3.34
C GLN A 92 25.34 -17.88 -3.87
N THR A 93 24.09 -17.84 -4.32
CA THR A 93 23.44 -16.59 -4.74
C THR A 93 23.16 -15.72 -3.50
N PRO A 94 23.56 -14.43 -3.47
CA PRO A 94 23.17 -13.55 -2.38
C PRO A 94 21.66 -13.26 -2.45
N LEU A 95 21.00 -13.36 -1.30
CA LEU A 95 19.60 -12.96 -1.12
C LEU A 95 19.47 -11.44 -1.34
N ALA A 96 18.72 -11.04 -2.36
CA ALA A 96 18.38 -9.64 -2.59
C ALA A 96 17.28 -9.20 -1.60
N ASP A 97 17.65 -8.36 -0.65
CA ASP A 97 16.72 -7.79 0.35
C ASP A 97 16.06 -6.52 -0.20
N HIS A 98 14.78 -6.64 -0.59
CA HIS A 98 13.97 -5.55 -1.13
C HIS A 98 12.57 -5.51 -0.48
N SER A 99 12.52 -5.11 0.79
CA SER A 99 11.26 -4.92 1.53
C SER A 99 10.73 -3.47 1.42
N ARG A 100 9.48 -3.28 0.97
CA ARG A 100 8.86 -1.94 0.76
C ARG A 100 7.39 -1.86 1.21
N ALA A 101 7.08 -1.00 2.18
CA ALA A 101 5.72 -0.48 2.37
C ALA A 101 5.65 0.93 2.95
N SER A 102 4.48 1.55 2.74
CA SER A 102 3.76 2.30 3.78
C SER A 102 2.29 1.86 3.74
N ARG A 103 1.55 2.20 4.80
CA ARG A 103 0.09 2.46 4.78
C ARG A 103 -0.24 3.43 5.91
N ARG A 104 -1.00 4.50 5.67
CA ARG A 104 -1.65 5.27 6.77
C ARG A 104 -3.17 5.34 6.60
N GLY A 105 -3.86 4.49 7.39
CA GLY A 105 -5.32 4.36 7.56
C GLY A 105 -5.77 3.66 8.89
N PHE A 106 -6.87 3.97 9.65
CA PHE A 106 -7.27 5.24 10.32
C PHE A 106 -8.66 5.16 11.16
N LEU A 107 -8.92 5.86 12.30
CA LEU A 107 -10.02 5.68 13.36
C LEU A 107 -11.33 6.55 13.44
N ALA A 108 -12.53 5.97 13.18
CA ALA A 108 -13.90 6.57 13.22
C ALA A 108 -14.35 7.55 14.35
N SER A 109 -15.59 8.06 14.25
CA SER A 109 -16.68 7.94 15.28
C SER A 109 -17.98 8.61 14.79
N ALA A 110 -19.20 8.22 15.20
CA ALA A 110 -19.59 7.44 16.38
C ALA A 110 -20.77 6.46 16.12
N LEU A 111 -21.18 5.75 17.17
CA LEU A 111 -22.24 4.72 17.21
C LEU A 111 -23.67 5.29 17.33
N ALA A 112 -24.65 4.39 17.12
CA ALA A 112 -26.04 4.42 17.61
C ALA A 112 -27.19 4.78 16.64
N ALA A 113 -27.28 4.02 15.54
CA ALA A 113 -28.54 3.54 14.97
C ALA A 113 -28.27 2.13 14.40
N GLY A 114 -29.12 1.12 14.51
CA GLY A 114 -30.45 1.02 15.08
C GLY A 114 -30.97 -0.37 14.67
N ILE A 115 -30.86 -1.37 15.55
CA ILE A 115 -31.34 -2.73 15.26
C ILE A 115 -32.87 -2.71 15.38
N ALA A 116 -33.56 -2.44 14.27
CA ALA A 116 -35.02 -2.45 14.18
C ALA A 116 -35.46 -2.93 12.79
N GLY A 117 -36.12 -4.11 12.74
CA GLY A 117 -36.77 -4.64 11.53
C GLY A 117 -35.80 -5.00 10.38
N SER A 118 -35.12 -6.15 10.42
CA SER A 118 -35.80 -7.44 10.45
C SER A 118 -35.39 -8.32 11.63
N GLN A 119 -36.29 -8.41 12.62
CA GLN A 119 -36.36 -9.63 13.44
C GLN A 119 -36.94 -10.76 12.57
N ALA A 120 -36.10 -11.33 11.71
CA ALA A 120 -36.15 -12.77 11.57
C ALA A 120 -35.75 -13.31 12.94
N THR A 121 -36.73 -13.57 13.80
CA THR A 121 -36.53 -14.39 14.99
C THR A 121 -36.04 -15.74 14.49
N TRP A 122 -34.73 -15.91 14.46
CA TRP A 122 -34.13 -17.22 14.63
C TRP A 122 -34.52 -17.63 16.04
N THR A 123 -35.72 -18.21 16.15
CA THR A 123 -35.91 -19.33 17.06
C THR A 123 -34.69 -20.23 16.89
N PRO A 124 -34.19 -20.86 17.96
CA PRO A 124 -33.53 -22.13 17.77
C PRO A 124 -34.61 -23.03 17.17
N ASP A 125 -34.72 -23.02 15.83
CA ASP A 125 -35.37 -24.09 15.09
C ASP A 125 -34.63 -25.32 15.58
N LEU A 126 -35.35 -26.15 16.34
CA LEU A 126 -34.79 -27.19 17.18
C LEU A 126 -33.85 -27.97 16.29
N ALA A 127 -32.54 -27.83 16.53
CA ALA A 127 -31.54 -28.24 15.56
C ALA A 127 -31.82 -29.69 15.23
N GLN A 128 -32.46 -29.90 14.09
CA GLN A 128 -32.73 -31.24 13.62
C GLN A 128 -31.33 -31.80 13.49
N ALA A 129 -31.06 -32.88 14.21
CA ALA A 129 -29.76 -33.52 14.25
C ALA A 129 -29.51 -34.18 12.88
N ALA A 130 -29.31 -33.34 11.87
CA ALA A 130 -28.46 -33.62 10.73
C ALA A 130 -27.21 -34.23 11.36
N GLY A 131 -26.96 -35.47 10.98
CA GLY A 131 -26.15 -36.36 11.79
C GLY A 131 -24.72 -35.85 11.96
N SER A 132 -23.93 -36.62 12.70
CA SER A 132 -22.47 -36.51 12.68
C SER A 132 -21.89 -36.96 11.32
N GLU A 133 -22.46 -36.47 10.21
CA GLU A 133 -22.00 -36.69 8.85
C GLU A 133 -20.83 -35.74 8.58
N GLU A 134 -19.67 -36.34 8.38
CA GLU A 134 -18.48 -35.64 7.91
C GLU A 134 -18.76 -34.98 6.57
N THR A 135 -18.55 -33.66 6.54
CA THR A 135 -18.72 -32.87 5.33
C THR A 135 -17.36 -32.62 4.70
N ARG A 136 -17.18 -33.06 3.44
CA ARG A 136 -16.02 -32.65 2.67
C ARG A 136 -16.14 -31.16 2.31
N LEU A 137 -15.14 -30.40 2.72
CA LEU A 137 -14.88 -29.06 2.23
C LEU A 137 -13.87 -29.15 1.08
N SER A 138 -14.06 -28.35 0.04
CA SER A 138 -13.20 -28.32 -1.14
C SER A 138 -13.32 -26.99 -1.87
N ILE A 139 -12.21 -26.51 -2.42
CA ILE A 139 -12.16 -25.37 -3.35
C ILE A 139 -12.09 -25.90 -4.79
N SER A 140 -12.69 -25.19 -5.74
CA SER A 140 -12.48 -25.42 -7.17
C SER A 140 -11.35 -24.52 -7.65
N HIS A 141 -10.38 -25.15 -8.32
CA HIS A 141 -9.20 -24.53 -8.90
C HIS A 141 -9.43 -24.02 -10.33
N ASP A 142 -10.66 -24.11 -10.83
CA ASP A 142 -11.08 -23.66 -12.18
C ASP A 142 -11.60 -22.22 -12.18
N ASN A 143 -11.82 -21.64 -10.99
CA ASN A 143 -12.28 -20.26 -10.83
C ASN A 143 -11.08 -19.29 -10.86
N ASP A 144 -10.83 -18.69 -12.02
CA ASP A 144 -9.75 -17.72 -12.22
C ASP A 144 -10.24 -16.28 -12.42
N LEU A 145 -11.55 -16.04 -12.37
CA LEU A 145 -12.16 -14.75 -12.63
C LEU A 145 -13.26 -14.46 -11.61
N PHE A 146 -13.17 -13.32 -10.92
CA PHE A 146 -14.12 -12.95 -9.87
C PHE A 146 -14.53 -11.49 -9.97
N ARG A 147 -15.78 -11.20 -9.56
CA ARG A 147 -16.15 -9.88 -9.05
C ARG A 147 -15.91 -9.87 -7.55
N VAL A 148 -15.19 -8.86 -7.06
CA VAL A 148 -14.90 -8.67 -5.63
C VAL A 148 -15.39 -7.31 -5.20
N ARG A 149 -16.19 -7.27 -4.12
CA ARG A 149 -16.49 -6.04 -3.38
C ARG A 149 -15.97 -6.17 -1.97
N MET A 150 -15.18 -5.20 -1.52
CA MET A 150 -14.66 -5.11 -0.17
C MET A 150 -15.07 -3.77 0.48
N GLN A 151 -15.46 -3.84 1.74
CA GLN A 151 -15.68 -2.68 2.60
C GLN A 151 -14.83 -2.83 3.85
N MET A 152 -14.22 -1.75 4.31
CA MET A 152 -13.38 -1.77 5.51
C MET A 152 -13.64 -0.55 6.38
N ASP A 153 -14.02 -0.77 7.64
CA ASP A 153 -14.16 0.28 8.66
C ASP A 153 -12.91 0.22 9.58
N VAL A 154 -12.21 1.32 9.86
CA VAL A 154 -11.00 1.31 10.72
C VAL A 154 -11.14 2.22 11.96
N LYS A 155 -10.61 1.73 13.11
CA LYS A 155 -10.77 2.26 14.47
C LYS A 155 -9.64 1.92 15.47
N GLY A 156 -8.64 2.78 15.68
CA GLY A 156 -7.94 2.88 16.99
C GLY A 156 -7.06 4.14 17.22
N ASN A 157 -5.76 4.10 17.01
CA ASN A 157 -4.86 5.26 17.17
C ASN A 157 -3.64 5.16 16.25
N VAL A 158 -3.11 6.33 15.87
CA VAL A 158 -1.81 6.47 15.21
C VAL A 158 -0.85 7.16 16.16
N THR A 159 0.31 6.54 16.40
CA THR A 159 1.39 7.12 17.21
C THR A 159 2.49 7.65 16.31
N LEU A 160 2.75 8.95 16.41
CA LEU A 160 3.83 9.64 15.70
C LEU A 160 4.95 10.02 16.67
N VAL A 161 6.19 10.12 16.18
CA VAL A 161 7.26 10.88 16.86
C VAL A 161 7.31 12.27 16.24
N GLU A 162 7.53 13.30 17.08
CA GLU A 162 7.54 14.71 16.65
C GLU A 162 8.69 15.04 15.67
N ASP A 163 9.87 14.44 15.85
CA ASP A 163 10.89 14.33 14.78
C ASP A 163 11.33 12.87 14.62
N PRO A 164 11.07 12.23 13.45
CA PRO A 164 11.54 10.87 13.17
C PRO A 164 13.06 10.67 13.18
N LEU A 165 13.87 11.73 13.19
CA LEU A 165 15.33 11.65 13.35
C LEU A 165 15.77 11.50 14.82
N ILE A 166 14.87 11.71 15.79
CA ILE A 166 15.14 11.60 17.23
C ILE A 166 14.26 10.48 17.81
N PRO A 167 14.76 9.24 17.96
CA PRO A 167 13.95 8.08 18.36
C PRO A 167 13.24 8.23 19.71
N GLU A 168 13.81 9.00 20.63
CA GLU A 168 13.25 9.30 21.96
C GLU A 168 12.38 10.58 22.00
N GLY A 169 12.07 11.15 20.83
CA GLY A 169 11.22 12.34 20.71
C GLY A 169 9.82 12.14 21.30
N LYS A 170 9.14 13.25 21.62
CA LYS A 170 7.79 13.21 22.17
C LYS A 170 6.84 12.47 21.23
N LYS A 171 6.17 11.46 21.77
CA LYS A 171 5.18 10.64 21.06
C LYS A 171 3.82 11.33 21.08
N LYS A 172 3.20 11.49 19.91
CA LYS A 172 1.88 12.08 19.73
C LYS A 172 0.90 11.02 19.24
N LEU A 173 -0.09 10.71 20.07
CA LEU A 173 -1.24 9.88 19.71
C LEU A 173 -2.27 10.72 18.97
N LEU A 174 -2.73 10.25 17.81
CA LEU A 174 -3.74 10.91 17.00
C LEU A 174 -4.94 9.95 16.78
N PRO A 175 -6.17 10.35 17.18
CA PRO A 175 -7.42 9.72 16.73
C PRO A 175 -7.71 10.20 15.29
N VAL A 176 -8.35 9.41 14.42
CA VAL A 176 -7.81 9.40 13.04
C VAL A 176 -8.64 8.77 11.88
N THR A 177 -9.97 8.90 11.68
CA THR A 177 -10.92 8.05 10.83
C THR A 177 -10.51 7.54 9.45
N ALA A 178 -10.97 6.33 9.07
CA ALA A 178 -11.15 5.85 7.69
C ALA A 178 -12.32 4.84 7.53
N ASP A 179 -13.09 5.01 6.46
CA ASP A 179 -13.99 4.02 5.84
C ASP A 179 -13.58 3.84 4.37
N LEU A 180 -13.37 2.60 3.92
CA LEU A 180 -12.91 2.24 2.57
C LEU A 180 -13.95 1.38 1.85
N SER A 181 -14.19 1.68 0.58
CA SER A 181 -14.97 0.85 -0.36
C SER A 181 -14.13 0.55 -1.60
N LEU A 182 -14.02 -0.73 -1.94
CA LEU A 182 -13.36 -1.24 -3.13
C LEU A 182 -14.35 -2.15 -3.88
N ASP A 183 -14.46 -1.98 -5.19
CA ASP A 183 -15.22 -2.87 -6.08
C ASP A 183 -14.41 -3.08 -7.36
N TYR A 184 -14.05 -4.33 -7.66
CA TYR A 184 -13.14 -4.67 -8.75
C TYR A 184 -13.41 -6.04 -9.37
N GLU A 185 -13.14 -6.15 -10.66
CA GLU A 185 -13.03 -7.43 -11.36
C GLU A 185 -11.58 -7.91 -11.27
N GLU A 186 -11.34 -9.14 -10.81
CA GLU A 186 -9.98 -9.73 -10.74
C GLU A 186 -9.86 -10.99 -11.59
N ARG A 187 -8.77 -11.09 -12.36
CA ARG A 187 -8.35 -12.25 -13.14
C ARG A 187 -7.02 -12.77 -12.63
N PHE A 188 -6.97 -14.04 -12.26
CA PHE A 188 -5.73 -14.71 -11.86
C PHE A 188 -4.86 -14.96 -13.10
N LEU A 189 -3.57 -14.66 -12.98
CA LEU A 189 -2.57 -14.88 -14.02
C LEU A 189 -1.60 -15.96 -13.54
N ARG A 190 -1.35 -16.95 -14.40
CA ARG A 190 -0.39 -18.03 -14.13
C ARG A 190 0.54 -18.28 -15.33
N PRO A 191 1.76 -18.80 -15.10
CA PRO A 191 2.64 -19.32 -16.15
C PRO A 191 1.97 -20.36 -17.04
N ALA A 192 2.42 -20.49 -18.29
CA ALA A 192 1.82 -21.41 -19.27
C ALA A 192 1.90 -22.91 -18.91
N ASN A 193 2.79 -23.29 -17.98
CA ASN A 193 2.98 -24.64 -17.47
C ASN A 193 2.29 -24.88 -16.10
N ALA A 194 1.60 -23.88 -15.54
CA ALA A 194 0.95 -23.98 -14.25
C ALA A 194 -0.39 -24.73 -14.33
N THR A 195 -0.73 -25.44 -13.25
CA THR A 195 -2.06 -26.03 -13.01
C THR A 195 -2.96 -25.04 -12.28
N GLY A 196 -4.28 -25.29 -12.20
CA GLY A 196 -5.19 -24.48 -11.37
C GLY A 196 -4.82 -24.51 -9.86
N GLU A 197 -4.19 -25.61 -9.41
CA GLU A 197 -3.66 -25.78 -8.05
C GLU A 197 -2.36 -24.98 -7.80
N SER A 198 -1.69 -24.51 -8.86
CA SER A 198 -0.46 -23.73 -8.74
C SER A 198 -0.71 -22.35 -8.14
N GLU A 199 0.28 -21.85 -7.39
CA GLU A 199 0.21 -20.56 -6.72
C GLU A 199 -0.06 -19.39 -7.69
N VAL A 200 -1.06 -18.58 -7.35
CA VAL A 200 -1.39 -17.35 -8.08
C VAL A 200 -0.40 -16.26 -7.69
N ILE A 201 0.65 -16.13 -8.50
CA ILE A 201 1.76 -15.17 -8.33
C ILE A 201 1.48 -13.78 -8.91
N ALA A 202 0.50 -13.63 -9.81
CA ALA A 202 0.05 -12.34 -10.30
C ALA A 202 -1.47 -12.31 -10.51
N VAL A 203 -2.08 -11.15 -10.32
CA VAL A 203 -3.51 -10.91 -10.54
C VAL A 203 -3.68 -9.59 -11.28
N GLU A 204 -4.49 -9.61 -12.33
CA GLU A 204 -4.94 -8.43 -13.06
C GLU A 204 -6.26 -7.96 -12.45
N ARG A 205 -6.37 -6.68 -12.09
CA ARG A 205 -7.59 -6.11 -11.50
C ARG A 205 -8.03 -4.89 -12.30
N HIS A 206 -9.31 -4.84 -12.67
CA HIS A 206 -9.96 -3.62 -13.13
C HIS A 206 -10.79 -3.05 -11.99
N ILE A 207 -10.42 -1.87 -11.51
CA ILE A 207 -11.02 -1.20 -10.35
C ILE A 207 -12.17 -0.31 -10.81
N HIS A 208 -13.39 -0.61 -10.34
CA HIS A 208 -14.60 0.17 -10.64
C HIS A 208 -14.90 1.23 -9.58
N GLU A 209 -14.59 0.92 -8.33
CA GLU A 209 -14.76 1.83 -7.19
C GLU A 209 -13.54 1.63 -6.29
N ALA A 210 -12.84 2.72 -5.97
CA ALA A 210 -11.85 2.73 -4.90
C ALA A 210 -11.91 4.10 -4.23
N ILE A 211 -12.58 4.14 -3.07
CA ILE A 211 -12.88 5.36 -2.34
C ILE A 211 -12.63 5.15 -0.85
N GLU A 212 -11.79 6.00 -0.28
CA GLU A 212 -11.54 6.14 1.16
C GLU A 212 -12.10 7.48 1.64
N LYS A 213 -12.74 7.50 2.81
CA LYS A 213 -13.11 8.72 3.53
C LYS A 213 -12.51 8.67 4.93
N SER A 214 -11.68 9.64 5.28
CA SER A 214 -10.88 9.64 6.50
C SER A 214 -10.94 10.95 7.31
N ARG A 215 -10.49 10.95 8.59
CA ARG A 215 -10.49 12.11 9.52
C ARG A 215 -9.25 12.14 10.40
N LEU A 216 -8.19 12.81 9.98
CA LEU A 216 -6.97 12.96 10.78
C LEU A 216 -7.16 13.97 11.93
N SER A 217 -7.52 13.45 13.11
CA SER A 217 -7.82 14.13 14.37
C SER A 217 -9.05 15.04 14.30
N ARG A 218 -9.00 16.07 13.45
CA ARG A 218 -10.12 16.96 13.10
C ARG A 218 -10.19 17.30 11.60
N ALA A 219 -9.24 16.83 10.79
CA ALA A 219 -9.15 17.14 9.36
C ALA A 219 -9.74 16.00 8.53
N ASP A 220 -10.89 16.24 7.90
CA ASP A 220 -11.50 15.28 6.98
C ASP A 220 -10.72 15.19 5.65
N GLN A 221 -10.61 13.98 5.12
CA GLN A 221 -9.89 13.64 3.90
C GLN A 221 -10.74 12.67 3.05
N LYS A 222 -10.59 12.75 1.72
CA LYS A 222 -11.13 11.76 0.78
C LYS A 222 -9.99 11.36 -0.16
N THR A 223 -9.79 10.06 -0.31
CA THR A 223 -8.91 9.50 -1.35
C THR A 223 -9.77 8.74 -2.34
N GLU A 224 -9.47 8.88 -3.63
CA GLU A 224 -10.19 8.22 -4.72
C GLU A 224 -9.16 7.88 -5.80
N LEU A 225 -9.27 6.69 -6.39
CA LEU A 225 -8.40 6.27 -7.49
C LEU A 225 -8.73 7.09 -8.75
N ARG A 226 -7.71 7.57 -9.48
CA ARG A 226 -7.94 8.27 -10.74
C ARG A 226 -8.40 7.30 -11.84
N ASP A 227 -9.29 7.76 -12.70
CA ASP A 227 -9.78 7.05 -13.90
C ASP A 227 -8.66 6.57 -14.85
N THR A 228 -7.44 7.13 -14.75
CA THR A 228 -6.29 6.79 -15.59
C THR A 228 -5.44 5.62 -15.07
N VAL A 229 -5.77 5.08 -13.89
CA VAL A 229 -5.04 3.97 -13.23
C VAL A 229 -5.98 2.89 -12.69
N THR A 230 -7.13 2.69 -13.34
CA THR A 230 -8.13 1.66 -12.98
C THR A 230 -7.65 0.24 -13.23
N ASP A 231 -6.78 0.04 -14.21
CA ASP A 231 -6.23 -1.27 -14.56
C ASP A 231 -4.87 -1.46 -13.89
N VAL A 232 -4.80 -2.42 -12.96
CA VAL A 232 -3.64 -2.65 -12.10
C VAL A 232 -3.25 -4.13 -12.06
N ILE A 233 -1.94 -4.38 -11.94
CA ILE A 233 -1.37 -5.68 -11.66
C ILE A 233 -1.00 -5.75 -10.18
N ALA A 234 -1.47 -6.77 -9.48
CA ALA A 234 -1.05 -7.14 -8.14
C ALA A 234 -0.13 -8.36 -8.20
N ARG A 235 1.16 -8.15 -7.95
CA ARG A 235 2.20 -9.19 -7.86
C ARG A 235 2.29 -9.74 -6.43
N ARG A 236 2.34 -11.07 -6.31
CA ARG A 236 2.27 -11.87 -5.07
C ARG A 236 3.46 -12.82 -4.87
N ASP A 237 4.43 -12.81 -5.78
CA ASP A 237 5.74 -13.48 -5.65
C ASP A 237 6.54 -13.00 -4.43
N GLN A 238 6.21 -11.82 -3.90
CA GLN A 238 6.62 -11.36 -2.57
C GLN A 238 5.40 -10.76 -1.85
N LEU A 239 5.43 -10.75 -0.51
CA LEU A 239 4.37 -10.19 0.34
C LEU A 239 4.90 -9.06 1.24
N PRO A 240 4.14 -7.96 1.46
CA PRO A 240 2.78 -7.69 0.95
C PRO A 240 2.74 -7.47 -0.57
N GLU A 241 1.54 -7.55 -1.17
CA GLU A 241 1.38 -7.40 -2.63
C GLU A 241 2.08 -6.14 -3.19
N THR A 242 2.76 -6.32 -4.33
CA THR A 242 3.32 -5.22 -5.12
C THR A 242 2.34 -4.85 -6.22
N ILE A 243 1.70 -3.69 -6.07
CA ILE A 243 0.67 -3.20 -7.00
C ILE A 243 1.28 -2.16 -7.95
N TYR A 244 1.01 -2.22 -9.25
CA TYR A 244 1.37 -1.20 -10.24
C TYR A 244 0.35 -1.14 -11.38
N SER A 245 0.38 -0.09 -12.21
CA SER A 245 -0.41 0.00 -13.44
C SER A 245 0.51 0.04 -14.67
N ASN A 246 -0.01 -0.45 -15.80
CA ASN A 246 0.68 -0.41 -17.10
C ASN A 246 0.40 0.90 -17.88
N ASP A 247 -0.59 1.68 -17.48
CA ASP A 247 -1.01 2.88 -18.20
C ASP A 247 -0.33 4.14 -17.63
N GLU A 248 -0.48 4.39 -16.33
CA GLU A 248 0.11 5.56 -15.64
C GLU A 248 0.74 5.18 -14.29
N TYR A 249 1.48 6.11 -13.68
CA TYR A 249 2.09 5.92 -12.37
C TYR A 249 1.11 6.22 -11.25
N LEU A 250 0.98 5.28 -10.31
CA LEU A 250 0.22 5.47 -9.08
C LEU A 250 0.92 6.50 -8.18
N THR A 251 0.14 7.31 -7.49
CA THR A 251 0.61 8.10 -6.34
C THR A 251 0.71 7.22 -5.09
N HIS A 252 1.39 7.69 -4.05
CA HIS A 252 1.41 6.97 -2.76
C HIS A 252 0.02 6.76 -2.15
N LYS A 253 -0.87 7.75 -2.29
CA LYS A 253 -2.25 7.64 -1.79
C LYS A 253 -3.03 6.53 -2.50
N GLU A 254 -2.83 6.38 -3.81
CA GLU A 254 -3.48 5.32 -4.60
C GLU A 254 -2.89 3.93 -4.31
N ILE A 255 -1.57 3.83 -4.12
CA ILE A 255 -0.95 2.57 -3.66
C ILE A 255 -1.49 2.15 -2.30
N ASP A 256 -1.60 3.08 -1.35
CA ASP A 256 -2.13 2.81 -0.01
C ASP A 256 -3.64 2.49 -0.03
N LEU A 257 -4.42 3.15 -0.89
CA LEU A 257 -5.86 2.92 -1.12
C LEU A 257 -6.16 1.51 -1.67
N LEU A 258 -5.37 1.03 -2.63
CA LEU A 258 -5.51 -0.29 -3.25
C LEU A 258 -5.01 -1.44 -2.34
N ARG A 259 -4.39 -1.11 -1.22
CA ARG A 259 -3.67 -2.06 -0.35
C ARG A 259 -4.51 -2.51 0.83
N THR A 260 -5.15 -3.67 0.69
CA THR A 260 -6.04 -4.26 1.71
C THR A 260 -5.31 -5.11 2.76
N PRO A 261 -5.76 -5.16 4.02
CA PRO A 261 -5.15 -5.98 5.09
C PRO A 261 -5.57 -7.46 5.02
N ILE A 262 -6.48 -7.81 4.10
CA ILE A 262 -6.76 -9.20 3.71
C ILE A 262 -6.71 -9.31 2.18
N SER A 263 -6.35 -10.50 1.68
CA SER A 263 -6.31 -10.82 0.25
C SER A 263 -7.59 -11.52 -0.22
N SER A 264 -8.16 -11.05 -1.34
CA SER A 264 -9.19 -11.75 -2.11
C SER A 264 -8.69 -13.06 -2.70
N VAL A 265 -7.42 -13.09 -3.12
CA VAL A 265 -6.75 -14.20 -3.81
C VAL A 265 -6.51 -15.38 -2.86
N ALA A 266 -6.12 -15.09 -1.62
CA ALA A 266 -5.71 -16.11 -0.65
C ALA A 266 -6.82 -16.56 0.32
N VAL A 267 -8.03 -15.98 0.28
CA VAL A 267 -9.12 -16.34 1.21
C VAL A 267 -9.54 -17.81 1.09
N ASP A 268 -9.46 -18.39 -0.11
CA ASP A 268 -9.82 -19.78 -0.36
C ASP A 268 -8.84 -20.77 0.30
N ARG A 269 -7.58 -20.35 0.54
CA ARG A 269 -6.57 -21.15 1.26
C ARG A 269 -6.89 -21.35 2.74
N LEU A 270 -7.76 -20.51 3.31
CA LEU A 270 -8.22 -20.67 4.69
C LEU A 270 -9.19 -21.84 4.85
N VAL A 271 -9.71 -22.42 3.76
CA VAL A 271 -10.66 -23.55 3.80
C VAL A 271 -9.91 -24.87 3.88
N PRO A 272 -10.03 -25.65 4.99
CA PRO A 272 -9.35 -26.94 5.12
C PRO A 272 -9.86 -27.93 4.07
N GLN A 273 -8.97 -28.50 3.25
CA GLN A 273 -9.31 -29.41 2.15
C GLN A 273 -9.57 -30.86 2.63
N GLN A 274 -10.35 -31.01 3.71
CA GLN A 274 -10.57 -32.29 4.40
C GLN A 274 -12.05 -32.56 4.68
N MET A 275 -12.33 -33.77 5.20
CA MET A 275 -13.58 -34.05 5.91
C MET A 275 -13.58 -33.30 7.24
N MET A 276 -14.68 -32.63 7.56
CA MET A 276 -14.87 -31.96 8.85
C MET A 276 -16.27 -32.20 9.40
N ARG A 277 -16.39 -32.27 10.72
CA ARG A 277 -17.66 -32.27 11.46
C ARG A 277 -17.97 -30.86 11.99
N PRO A 278 -19.24 -30.48 12.17
CA PRO A 278 -19.58 -29.23 12.89
C PRO A 278 -18.95 -29.20 14.29
N GLY A 279 -18.33 -28.07 14.65
CA GLY A 279 -17.55 -27.87 15.87
C GLY A 279 -16.08 -28.34 15.79
N GLU A 280 -15.67 -29.01 14.72
CA GLU A 280 -14.28 -29.44 14.50
C GLU A 280 -13.38 -28.24 14.16
N LYS A 281 -12.16 -28.25 14.72
CA LYS A 281 -11.18 -27.17 14.63
C LYS A 281 -9.88 -27.64 14.00
N VAL A 282 -9.34 -26.83 13.10
CA VAL A 282 -8.07 -27.07 12.39
C VAL A 282 -7.21 -25.82 12.50
N THR A 283 -5.91 -25.98 12.75
CA THR A 283 -4.93 -24.89 12.73
C THR A 283 -4.63 -24.47 11.29
N ILE A 284 -4.59 -23.17 11.01
CA ILE A 284 -4.23 -22.66 9.68
C ILE A 284 -2.69 -22.55 9.58
N SER A 285 -2.10 -22.86 8.42
CA SER A 285 -0.65 -22.76 8.24
C SER A 285 -0.16 -21.31 8.28
N ASN A 286 1.08 -21.10 8.77
CA ASN A 286 1.69 -19.77 8.79
C ASN A 286 1.83 -19.18 7.37
N ALA A 287 2.02 -20.00 6.35
CA ALA A 287 2.10 -19.55 4.95
C ALA A 287 0.75 -19.02 4.44
N ASP A 288 -0.35 -19.72 4.74
CA ASP A 288 -1.70 -19.29 4.34
C ASP A 288 -2.14 -18.04 5.10
N LEU A 289 -1.79 -17.93 6.39
CA LEU A 289 -2.02 -16.72 7.20
C LEU A 289 -1.21 -15.53 6.67
N CYS A 290 0.07 -15.74 6.34
CA CYS A 290 0.93 -14.71 5.74
C CYS A 290 0.33 -14.21 4.41
N SER A 291 -0.05 -15.15 3.54
CA SER A 291 -0.67 -14.89 2.23
C SER A 291 -2.04 -14.21 2.35
N PHE A 292 -2.87 -14.61 3.31
CA PHE A 292 -4.19 -14.02 3.54
C PHE A 292 -4.11 -12.61 4.14
N PHE A 293 -3.33 -12.40 5.21
CA PHE A 293 -3.19 -11.10 5.85
C PHE A 293 -2.18 -10.15 5.17
N ASN A 294 -1.62 -10.55 4.02
CA ASN A 294 -0.60 -9.81 3.27
C ASN A 294 0.58 -9.35 4.18
N LEU A 295 1.06 -10.24 5.06
CA LEU A 295 2.19 -9.99 5.95
C LEU A 295 3.52 -10.23 5.22
N SER A 296 4.63 -9.67 5.73
CA SER A 296 5.97 -10.04 5.23
C SER A 296 6.44 -11.37 5.79
N ALA A 297 6.13 -11.63 7.06
CA ALA A 297 6.41 -12.90 7.72
C ALA A 297 5.42 -13.15 8.87
N VAL A 298 5.22 -14.43 9.19
CA VAL A 298 4.57 -14.89 10.42
C VAL A 298 5.61 -15.64 11.25
N ALA A 299 5.89 -15.15 12.45
CA ALA A 299 6.81 -15.78 13.38
C ALA A 299 6.12 -16.85 14.23
N ASP A 300 4.92 -16.53 14.75
CA ASP A 300 4.09 -17.46 15.52
C ASP A 300 2.58 -17.19 15.31
N SER A 301 1.76 -18.22 15.53
CA SER A 301 0.30 -18.15 15.35
C SER A 301 -0.44 -19.23 16.15
N ASP A 302 -1.52 -18.84 16.82
CA ASP A 302 -2.48 -19.76 17.44
C ASP A 302 -3.82 -19.88 16.66
N VAL A 303 -3.87 -19.35 15.42
CA VAL A 303 -5.11 -19.23 14.64
C VAL A 303 -5.69 -20.59 14.25
N GLN A 304 -6.94 -20.80 14.69
CA GLN A 304 -7.75 -21.96 14.35
C GLN A 304 -8.97 -21.54 13.52
N ILE A 305 -9.38 -22.42 12.61
CA ILE A 305 -10.66 -22.34 11.89
C ILE A 305 -11.58 -23.50 12.31
N GLU A 306 -12.85 -23.19 12.50
CA GLU A 306 -13.91 -24.09 12.96
C GLU A 306 -15.01 -24.21 11.90
N LEU A 307 -15.45 -25.43 11.59
CA LEU A 307 -16.67 -25.64 10.81
C LEU A 307 -17.89 -25.42 11.71
N VAL A 308 -18.63 -24.33 11.51
CA VAL A 308 -19.81 -24.01 12.33
C VAL A 308 -21.04 -24.80 11.87
N SER A 309 -21.25 -24.89 10.56
CA SER A 309 -22.37 -25.63 9.96
C SER A 309 -22.15 -25.82 8.47
N ALA A 310 -22.64 -26.91 7.89
CA ALA A 310 -22.70 -27.07 6.44
C ALA A 310 -24.03 -27.70 5.98
N ASP A 311 -24.47 -27.30 4.79
CA ASP A 311 -25.57 -27.89 4.04
C ASP A 311 -25.12 -28.21 2.60
N ARG A 312 -26.03 -28.59 1.70
CA ARG A 312 -25.71 -28.95 0.30
C ARG A 312 -25.25 -27.78 -0.58
N SER A 313 -25.43 -26.55 -0.12
CA SER A 313 -25.13 -25.32 -0.85
C SER A 313 -24.00 -24.51 -0.23
N GLN A 314 -23.92 -24.45 1.11
CA GLN A 314 -22.98 -23.59 1.81
C GLN A 314 -22.30 -24.30 2.99
N ALA A 315 -21.08 -23.89 3.31
CA ALA A 315 -20.43 -24.18 4.58
C ALA A 315 -20.00 -22.88 5.26
N LYS A 316 -20.32 -22.75 6.55
CA LYS A 316 -20.00 -21.58 7.37
C LYS A 316 -18.83 -21.91 8.28
N LEU A 317 -17.76 -21.15 8.15
CA LEU A 317 -16.53 -21.30 8.91
C LEU A 317 -16.33 -20.09 9.83
N GLN A 318 -15.69 -20.30 10.97
CA GLN A 318 -15.27 -19.22 11.87
C GLN A 318 -13.79 -19.38 12.22
N MET A 319 -13.00 -18.32 12.09
CA MET A 319 -11.60 -18.31 12.52
C MET A 319 -11.38 -17.39 13.71
N ARG A 320 -10.45 -17.75 14.59
CA ARG A 320 -10.03 -16.94 15.73
C ARG A 320 -8.60 -17.27 16.11
N GLY A 321 -7.85 -16.24 16.52
CA GLY A 321 -6.55 -16.41 17.16
C GLY A 321 -5.74 -15.12 17.19
N LYS A 322 -4.43 -15.27 17.27
CA LYS A 322 -3.41 -14.24 17.25
C LYS A 322 -2.30 -14.63 16.29
N ILE A 323 -1.65 -13.61 15.74
CA ILE A 323 -0.51 -13.74 14.86
C ILE A 323 0.55 -12.76 15.34
N ASP A 324 1.74 -13.24 15.64
CA ASP A 324 2.93 -12.42 15.83
C ASP A 324 3.78 -12.53 14.54
N GLY A 325 4.06 -11.42 13.89
CA GLY A 325 4.70 -11.37 12.58
C GLY A 325 5.27 -10.00 12.24
N SER A 326 5.41 -9.70 10.96
CA SER A 326 5.89 -8.38 10.51
C SER A 326 5.18 -7.89 9.25
N VAL A 327 5.13 -6.56 9.13
CA VAL A 327 4.73 -5.85 7.91
C VAL A 327 5.90 -4.97 7.50
N SER A 328 6.58 -5.33 6.41
CA SER A 328 7.78 -4.67 5.89
C SER A 328 8.85 -4.43 6.97
N GLY A 329 9.25 -5.52 7.63
CA GLY A 329 10.26 -5.53 8.69
C GLY A 329 9.77 -5.06 10.06
N VAL A 330 8.67 -4.31 10.15
CA VAL A 330 8.18 -3.77 11.44
C VAL A 330 7.41 -4.85 12.22
N PRO A 331 7.78 -5.16 13.49
CA PRO A 331 7.05 -6.09 14.34
C PRO A 331 5.57 -5.71 14.48
N THR A 332 4.70 -6.66 14.18
CA THR A 332 3.26 -6.47 14.10
C THR A 332 2.55 -7.64 14.77
N ARG A 333 1.61 -7.35 15.68
CA ARG A 333 0.74 -8.34 16.31
C ARG A 333 -0.70 -8.13 15.91
N LEU A 334 -1.33 -9.19 15.39
CA LEU A 334 -2.75 -9.23 15.07
C LEU A 334 -3.51 -10.07 16.09
N GLN A 335 -4.70 -9.64 16.48
CA GLN A 335 -5.74 -10.47 17.11
C GLN A 335 -6.93 -10.52 16.16
N ILE A 336 -7.34 -11.73 15.76
CA ILE A 336 -8.28 -11.91 14.64
C ILE A 336 -9.54 -12.66 15.07
N VAL A 337 -10.68 -12.21 14.53
CA VAL A 337 -11.96 -12.94 14.57
C VAL A 337 -12.60 -12.82 13.19
N GLY A 338 -12.71 -13.94 12.49
CA GLY A 338 -13.25 -14.00 11.14
C GLY A 338 -14.41 -14.97 11.00
N LYS A 339 -15.26 -14.73 10.00
CA LYS A 339 -16.31 -15.65 9.52
C LYS A 339 -16.22 -15.73 8.01
N LEU A 340 -16.30 -16.94 7.46
CA LEU A 340 -16.28 -17.20 6.02
C LEU A 340 -17.53 -18.02 5.63
N THR A 341 -18.02 -17.82 4.43
CA THR A 341 -19.05 -18.67 3.81
C THR A 341 -18.51 -19.20 2.49
N LEU A 342 -18.25 -20.51 2.46
CA LEU A 342 -17.94 -21.28 1.26
C LEU A 342 -19.23 -21.56 0.50
N ASP A 343 -19.32 -21.16 -0.77
CA ASP A 343 -20.30 -21.74 -1.70
C ASP A 343 -19.75 -23.09 -2.16
N ARG A 344 -20.45 -24.17 -1.79
CA ARG A 344 -20.03 -25.56 -2.06
C ARG A 344 -20.30 -26.01 -3.49
N ARG A 345 -21.09 -25.26 -4.27
CA ARG A 345 -21.35 -25.54 -5.69
C ARG A 345 -20.34 -24.84 -6.58
N ALA A 346 -20.01 -23.59 -6.26
CA ALA A 346 -18.95 -22.84 -6.92
C ALA A 346 -17.55 -23.30 -6.49
N GLY A 347 -17.41 -23.85 -5.27
CA GLY A 347 -16.12 -24.22 -4.70
C GLY A 347 -15.26 -22.99 -4.35
N ALA A 348 -15.87 -21.90 -3.87
CA ALA A 348 -15.18 -20.65 -3.56
C ALA A 348 -15.79 -19.96 -2.34
N VAL A 349 -14.97 -19.25 -1.56
CA VAL A 349 -15.44 -18.40 -0.45
C VAL A 349 -16.13 -17.17 -1.04
N ALA A 350 -17.47 -17.21 -1.04
CA ALA A 350 -18.32 -16.17 -1.60
C ALA A 350 -18.48 -14.96 -0.66
N TRP A 351 -18.25 -15.14 0.64
CA TRP A 351 -18.33 -14.08 1.63
C TRP A 351 -17.32 -14.26 2.76
N ALA A 352 -16.71 -13.17 3.22
CA ALA A 352 -15.88 -13.12 4.40
C ALA A 352 -16.17 -11.85 5.22
N ALA A 353 -16.12 -11.94 6.54
CA ALA A 353 -16.00 -10.78 7.40
C ALA A 353 -14.95 -11.03 8.49
N VAL A 354 -13.99 -10.12 8.64
CA VAL A 354 -12.84 -10.27 9.53
C VAL A 354 -12.67 -9.00 10.34
N ALA A 355 -12.73 -9.14 11.66
CA ALA A 355 -12.26 -8.13 12.61
C ALA A 355 -10.78 -8.43 12.93
N ILE A 356 -9.94 -7.43 12.78
CA ILE A 356 -8.50 -7.46 13.05
C ILE A 356 -8.23 -6.36 14.07
N HIS A 357 -7.64 -6.70 15.21
CA HIS A 357 -7.02 -5.73 16.09
C HIS A 357 -5.50 -5.83 15.92
N GLU A 358 -4.89 -4.77 15.41
CA GLU A 358 -3.47 -4.68 15.07
C GLU A 358 -2.76 -3.74 16.05
N THR A 359 -1.68 -4.23 16.65
CA THR A 359 -0.70 -3.41 17.36
C THR A 359 0.64 -3.50 16.66
N ARG A 360 1.22 -2.34 16.32
CA ARG A 360 2.49 -2.21 15.60
C ARG A 360 3.36 -1.16 16.29
N GLU A 361 4.65 -1.47 16.42
CA GLU A 361 5.62 -0.53 16.99
C GLU A 361 5.85 0.67 16.05
N ILE A 362 6.37 1.77 16.61
CA ILE A 362 6.69 2.97 15.81
C ILE A 362 8.02 2.76 15.11
N GLY A 363 8.05 3.02 13.80
CA GLY A 363 9.29 3.15 13.04
C GLY A 363 9.70 4.62 12.82
N LYS A 364 10.93 4.82 12.34
CA LYS A 364 11.44 6.06 11.73
C LYS A 364 10.65 6.48 10.48
N ALA A 365 10.02 5.55 9.76
CA ALA A 365 9.03 5.86 8.71
C ALA A 365 7.59 5.68 9.19
N GLU A 366 7.30 4.46 9.63
CA GLU A 366 5.93 4.00 9.83
C GLU A 366 5.40 4.43 11.20
N PRO A 367 4.12 4.80 11.31
CA PRO A 367 3.54 5.10 12.60
C PRO A 367 3.49 3.84 13.45
N GLY A 368 3.50 4.02 14.77
CA GLY A 368 2.97 2.97 15.64
C GLY A 368 1.45 2.91 15.46
N PHE A 369 0.91 1.70 15.32
CA PHE A 369 -0.53 1.49 15.25
C PHE A 369 -1.03 0.80 16.51
N ASP A 370 -2.21 1.21 16.95
CA ASP A 370 -3.07 0.45 17.85
C ASP A 370 -4.48 0.58 17.26
N ILE A 371 -4.83 -0.28 16.29
CA ILE A 371 -6.04 -0.13 15.47
C ILE A 371 -6.92 -1.37 15.47
N THR A 372 -8.21 -1.20 15.27
CA THR A 372 -9.17 -2.26 14.94
C THR A 372 -9.72 -2.00 13.54
N ALA A 373 -9.50 -2.90 12.60
CA ALA A 373 -10.12 -2.91 11.28
C ALA A 373 -11.24 -3.96 11.22
N THR A 374 -12.37 -3.63 10.61
CA THR A 374 -13.41 -4.61 10.25
C THR A 374 -13.55 -4.63 8.75
N VAL A 375 -13.12 -5.72 8.11
CA VAL A 375 -13.24 -5.93 6.67
C VAL A 375 -14.43 -6.84 6.38
N ARG A 376 -15.22 -6.50 5.37
CA ARG A 376 -16.28 -7.34 4.78
C ARG A 376 -15.96 -7.50 3.30
N MET A 377 -16.00 -8.72 2.79
CA MET A 377 -15.71 -9.04 1.40
C MET A 377 -16.79 -9.95 0.84
N VAL A 378 -17.24 -9.66 -0.38
CA VAL A 378 -18.06 -10.51 -1.23
C VAL A 378 -17.24 -10.87 -2.45
N ARG A 379 -17.15 -12.15 -2.79
CA ARG A 379 -16.55 -12.65 -4.04
C ARG A 379 -17.60 -13.43 -4.82
N LYS A 380 -17.62 -13.26 -6.14
CA LYS A 380 -18.49 -14.02 -7.03
C LYS A 380 -17.68 -14.46 -8.26
N PRO A 381 -17.51 -15.77 -8.51
CA PRO A 381 -16.94 -16.26 -9.77
C PRO A 381 -17.71 -15.74 -10.98
N LEU A 382 -17.01 -15.52 -12.09
CA LEU A 382 -17.56 -15.02 -13.35
C LEU A 382 -17.20 -15.98 -14.50
N ASP A 383 -18.18 -16.30 -15.34
CA ASP A 383 -17.96 -17.19 -16.50
C ASP A 383 -17.17 -16.52 -17.65
N ARG A 384 -17.07 -15.19 -17.63
CA ARG A 384 -16.40 -14.36 -18.65
C ARG A 384 -16.09 -12.97 -18.10
N VAL A 385 -15.09 -12.32 -18.69
CA VAL A 385 -14.75 -10.92 -18.40
C VAL A 385 -15.92 -9.98 -18.66
N GLN A 386 -16.05 -8.94 -17.86
CA GLN A 386 -17.07 -7.90 -18.02
C GLN A 386 -16.47 -6.56 -18.43
N THR A 387 -15.33 -6.19 -17.85
CA THR A 387 -14.65 -4.91 -18.06
C THR A 387 -13.14 -5.05 -18.19
N LEU A 388 -12.55 -6.09 -17.60
CA LEU A 388 -11.15 -6.46 -17.87
C LEU A 388 -10.89 -6.67 -19.37
N PRO A 389 -9.69 -6.31 -19.89
CA PRO A 389 -9.31 -6.56 -21.28
C PRO A 389 -9.49 -8.03 -21.69
N THR A 390 -10.00 -8.28 -22.90
CA THR A 390 -10.25 -9.67 -23.39
C THR A 390 -8.95 -10.49 -23.49
N LYS A 391 -7.84 -9.86 -23.86
CA LYS A 391 -6.50 -10.46 -23.78
C LYS A 391 -5.94 -10.20 -22.37
N PRO A 392 -5.51 -11.23 -21.62
CA PRO A 392 -4.78 -11.02 -20.37
C PRO A 392 -3.52 -10.17 -20.53
N ALA A 393 -3.17 -9.46 -19.46
CA ALA A 393 -1.87 -8.77 -19.36
C ALA A 393 -0.72 -9.77 -19.56
N ASP A 394 0.30 -9.34 -20.30
CA ASP A 394 1.52 -10.11 -20.54
C ASP A 394 2.50 -9.87 -19.39
N ILE A 395 2.86 -10.92 -18.65
CA ILE A 395 3.64 -10.82 -17.41
C ILE A 395 4.82 -11.79 -17.47
N ALA A 396 6.04 -11.25 -17.36
CA ALA A 396 7.23 -12.04 -17.07
C ALA A 396 7.15 -12.54 -15.62
N PHE A 397 6.76 -13.81 -15.44
CA PHE A 397 6.56 -14.41 -14.12
C PHE A 397 7.88 -14.72 -13.40
N ASP A 398 8.94 -15.05 -14.16
CA ASP A 398 10.27 -15.40 -13.65
C ASP A 398 11.16 -14.17 -13.40
N GLU A 399 10.68 -12.97 -13.73
CA GLU A 399 11.36 -11.69 -13.54
C GLU A 399 10.65 -10.86 -12.45
N PRO A 400 11.38 -10.00 -11.70
CA PRO A 400 10.75 -9.08 -10.76
C PRO A 400 9.82 -8.09 -11.48
N PRO A 401 8.88 -7.44 -10.77
CA PRO A 401 8.02 -6.42 -11.37
C PRO A 401 8.87 -5.29 -12.00
N PRO A 402 8.53 -4.77 -13.20
CA PRO A 402 9.39 -3.84 -13.93
C PRO A 402 9.76 -2.61 -13.09
N PRO A 403 11.05 -2.33 -12.81
CA PRO A 403 11.46 -1.29 -11.85
C PRO A 403 10.93 0.10 -12.19
N GLU A 404 10.82 0.43 -13.48
CA GLU A 404 10.25 1.69 -13.95
C GLU A 404 8.76 1.81 -13.62
N ARG A 405 8.01 0.70 -13.52
CA ARG A 405 6.61 0.68 -13.04
C ARG A 405 6.49 0.69 -11.52
N LEU A 406 7.60 0.50 -10.82
CA LEU A 406 7.71 0.65 -9.36
C LEU A 406 8.06 2.08 -8.93
N LEU A 407 7.96 3.06 -9.82
CA LEU A 407 7.99 4.47 -9.48
C LEU A 407 6.62 4.96 -8.97
N VAL A 408 6.62 6.15 -8.38
CA VAL A 408 5.42 6.87 -7.94
C VAL A 408 5.36 8.26 -8.55
N ALA A 409 4.14 8.69 -8.88
CA ALA A 409 3.85 10.09 -9.17
C ALA A 409 3.99 10.91 -7.87
N VAL A 410 4.87 11.91 -7.91
CA VAL A 410 5.06 12.93 -6.87
C VAL A 410 4.56 14.25 -7.42
N GLU A 411 3.70 14.91 -6.67
CA GLU A 411 3.10 16.20 -7.02
C GLU A 411 3.14 17.10 -5.76
N SER A 412 3.67 18.31 -5.89
CA SER A 412 3.60 19.38 -4.89
C SER A 412 2.88 20.57 -5.51
N GLU A 413 1.66 20.84 -5.03
CA GLU A 413 0.85 21.96 -5.54
C GLU A 413 1.40 23.31 -5.07
N HIS A 414 2.11 23.33 -3.92
CA HIS A 414 2.67 24.53 -3.32
C HIS A 414 4.05 24.94 -3.84
N VAL A 415 4.83 24.01 -4.38
CA VAL A 415 6.12 24.30 -5.05
C VAL A 415 5.97 24.33 -6.58
N GLY A 416 4.87 23.80 -7.12
CA GLY A 416 4.63 23.74 -8.56
C GLY A 416 5.51 22.69 -9.26
N VAL A 417 5.67 21.52 -8.64
CA VAL A 417 6.52 20.42 -9.14
C VAL A 417 5.71 19.15 -9.30
N GLU A 418 5.84 18.51 -10.46
CA GLU A 418 5.43 17.13 -10.71
C GLU A 418 6.67 16.31 -11.11
N GLY A 419 6.71 15.02 -10.81
CA GLY A 419 7.80 14.14 -11.23
C GLY A 419 7.56 12.68 -10.82
N LEU A 420 8.53 11.82 -11.11
CA LEU A 420 8.53 10.40 -10.73
C LEU A 420 9.68 10.11 -9.78
N MET A 421 9.36 9.50 -8.63
CA MET A 421 10.36 9.10 -7.63
C MET A 421 10.23 7.62 -7.29
N ASP A 422 11.29 7.05 -6.71
CA ASP A 422 11.24 5.67 -6.20
C ASP A 422 10.26 5.55 -5.01
N ARG A 423 9.59 4.39 -4.88
CA ARG A 423 8.64 4.08 -3.80
C ARG A 423 9.20 4.11 -2.37
N ARG A 424 10.48 4.40 -2.16
CA ARG A 424 11.07 4.71 -0.83
C ARG A 424 10.89 6.18 -0.41
N TRP A 425 10.57 7.08 -1.34
CA TRP A 425 10.32 8.49 -1.03
C TRP A 425 8.94 8.73 -0.43
N ARG A 426 8.85 9.48 0.67
CA ARG A 426 7.59 9.92 1.30
C ARG A 426 7.56 11.43 1.42
N MET A 427 6.46 12.04 0.99
CA MET A 427 6.22 13.46 1.25
C MET A 427 5.84 13.65 2.72
N MET A 428 6.69 14.37 3.46
CA MET A 428 6.53 14.66 4.87
C MET A 428 5.80 15.99 5.09
N GLN A 429 6.01 16.94 4.17
CA GLN A 429 5.44 18.28 4.21
C GLN A 429 5.26 18.79 2.78
N ASP A 430 4.11 19.40 2.49
CA ASP A 430 3.86 20.23 1.32
C ASP A 430 3.17 21.51 1.81
N VAL A 431 3.86 22.65 1.76
CA VAL A 431 3.36 23.94 2.23
C VAL A 431 3.84 25.07 1.31
N PRO A 432 3.18 26.25 1.30
CA PRO A 432 3.65 27.40 0.52
C PRO A 432 5.14 27.67 0.71
N GLY A 433 5.90 27.58 -0.40
CA GLY A 433 7.35 27.83 -0.42
C GLY A 433 8.26 26.66 -0.06
N ALA A 434 7.75 25.49 0.36
CA ALA A 434 8.57 24.31 0.61
C ALA A 434 7.80 22.98 0.56
N ALA A 435 8.37 22.00 -0.13
CA ALA A 435 8.00 20.59 0.02
C ALA A 435 9.20 19.79 0.54
N VAL A 436 8.97 18.88 1.47
CA VAL A 436 9.99 18.04 2.09
C VAL A 436 9.61 16.58 1.90
N LEU A 437 10.52 15.81 1.30
CA LEU A 437 10.41 14.37 1.16
C LEU A 437 11.54 13.68 1.91
N ARG A 438 11.30 12.48 2.45
CA ARG A 438 12.32 11.61 3.03
C ARG A 438 12.31 10.25 2.32
N MET A 439 13.50 9.75 1.97
CA MET A 439 13.72 8.41 1.46
C MET A 439 13.96 7.48 2.65
N ILE A 440 13.16 6.43 2.78
CA ILE A 440 13.22 5.53 3.93
C ILE A 440 13.12 4.07 3.46
N GLU A 441 13.97 3.22 4.02
CA GLU A 441 14.10 1.80 3.66
C GLU A 441 14.39 1.00 4.92
N ASN A 442 13.68 -0.11 5.16
CA ASN A 442 13.85 -0.97 6.34
C ASN A 442 13.97 -0.20 7.68
N ASP A 443 13.14 0.85 7.81
CA ASP A 443 13.14 1.78 8.94
C ASP A 443 14.46 2.54 9.21
N GLN A 444 15.27 2.73 8.17
CA GLN A 444 16.43 3.63 8.13
C GLN A 444 16.13 4.81 7.19
N ALA A 445 16.23 6.04 7.71
CA ALA A 445 16.22 7.24 6.88
C ALA A 445 17.51 7.27 6.05
N ILE A 446 17.38 7.36 4.73
CA ILE A 446 18.47 7.30 3.75
C ILE A 446 18.86 8.70 3.29
N ALA A 447 17.87 9.51 2.93
CA ALA A 447 18.07 10.88 2.44
C ALA A 447 16.85 11.75 2.73
N GLN A 448 17.05 13.07 2.82
CA GLN A 448 15.98 14.06 2.78
C GLN A 448 16.12 14.94 1.53
N LEU A 449 15.04 15.10 0.79
CA LEU A 449 14.90 16.02 -0.34
C LEU A 449 14.07 17.23 0.09
N ASN A 450 14.63 18.43 -0.05
CA ASN A 450 13.91 19.68 0.10
C ASN A 450 13.71 20.32 -1.28
N LEU A 451 12.47 20.59 -1.67
CA LEU A 451 12.09 21.34 -2.85
C LEU A 451 11.64 22.74 -2.44
N ARG A 452 12.16 23.78 -3.11
CA ARG A 452 11.77 25.18 -2.87
C ARG A 452 11.63 25.93 -4.20
N PRO A 453 10.54 26.70 -4.41
CA PRO A 453 10.44 27.58 -5.55
C PRO A 453 11.42 28.74 -5.37
N LEU A 454 12.02 29.20 -6.46
CA LEU A 454 12.95 30.33 -6.45
C LEU A 454 12.33 31.53 -7.18
N PRO A 455 12.65 32.76 -6.77
CA PRO A 455 12.25 33.96 -7.51
C PRO A 455 12.61 33.86 -8.99
N ARG A 456 11.70 34.33 -9.85
CA ARG A 456 11.92 34.42 -11.30
C ARG A 456 13.04 35.42 -11.59
N LEU A 457 13.95 35.08 -12.48
CA LEU A 457 14.99 36.01 -12.93
C LEU A 457 14.40 37.06 -13.91
N PRO A 458 15.07 38.20 -14.09
CA PRO A 458 14.82 39.09 -15.22
C PRO A 458 14.89 38.33 -16.56
N GLU A 459 14.23 38.86 -17.57
CA GLU A 459 14.25 38.26 -18.91
C GLU A 459 15.66 38.27 -19.50
N GLY A 460 16.03 37.19 -20.21
CA GLY A 460 17.39 36.96 -20.70
C GLY A 460 18.42 36.59 -19.63
N GLN A 461 18.12 36.69 -18.33
CA GLN A 461 19.03 36.30 -17.26
C GLN A 461 18.80 34.85 -16.82
N GLN A 462 19.88 34.10 -16.70
CA GLN A 462 19.90 32.76 -16.15
C GLN A 462 21.16 32.57 -15.28
N TRP A 463 21.17 31.57 -14.40
CA TRP A 463 22.37 31.21 -13.63
C TRP A 463 23.41 30.52 -14.54
N THR A 464 24.69 30.63 -14.21
CA THR A 464 25.77 29.82 -14.79
C THR A 464 26.19 28.77 -13.77
N LEU A 465 26.74 27.63 -14.21
CA LEU A 465 27.24 26.59 -13.30
C LEU A 465 28.22 27.17 -12.25
N ALA A 466 29.19 27.98 -12.67
CA ALA A 466 30.17 28.61 -11.75
C ALA A 466 29.52 29.58 -10.74
N ALA A 467 28.45 30.29 -11.11
CA ALA A 467 27.69 31.11 -10.17
C ALA A 467 26.94 30.25 -9.15
N PHE A 468 26.40 29.11 -9.60
CA PHE A 468 25.69 28.16 -8.73
C PHE A 468 26.63 27.44 -7.77
N GLU A 469 27.80 26.95 -8.21
CA GLU A 469 28.81 26.39 -7.29
C GLU A 469 29.20 27.37 -6.18
N ASN A 470 29.36 28.66 -6.53
CA ASN A 470 29.70 29.70 -5.57
C ASN A 470 28.54 30.01 -4.60
N ASP A 471 27.30 29.84 -5.03
CA ASP A 471 26.11 29.91 -4.17
C ASP A 471 26.04 28.70 -3.21
N VAL A 472 26.37 27.49 -3.69
CA VAL A 472 26.47 26.27 -2.88
C VAL A 472 27.55 26.40 -1.81
N ARG A 473 28.76 26.83 -2.17
CA ARG A 473 29.87 27.09 -1.22
C ARG A 473 29.46 28.08 -0.11
N LYS A 474 28.77 29.17 -0.48
CA LYS A 474 28.25 30.15 0.48
C LYS A 474 27.13 29.60 1.38
N THR A 475 26.22 28.82 0.81
CA THR A 475 25.07 28.23 1.51
C THR A 475 25.50 27.20 2.54
N LEU A 476 26.51 26.39 2.21
CA LEU A 476 27.07 25.40 3.14
C LEU A 476 28.04 26.03 4.15
N GLY A 477 28.76 27.08 3.77
CA GLY A 477 29.64 27.84 4.68
C GLY A 477 30.66 26.92 5.36
N ASN A 478 30.75 26.98 6.69
CA ASN A 478 31.69 26.16 7.48
C ASN A 478 31.43 24.65 7.40
N ARG A 479 30.29 24.21 6.83
CA ARG A 479 29.95 22.79 6.62
C ARG A 479 30.52 22.25 5.30
N PHE A 480 30.94 23.12 4.38
CA PHE A 480 31.52 22.73 3.10
C PHE A 480 32.93 22.15 3.30
N GLY A 481 33.17 20.95 2.77
CA GLY A 481 34.51 20.37 2.65
C GLY A 481 35.03 20.53 1.22
N GLU A 482 34.38 19.86 0.27
CA GLU A 482 34.81 19.82 -1.13
C GLU A 482 33.65 19.75 -2.13
N LEU A 483 33.96 20.10 -3.38
CA LEU A 483 33.07 19.94 -4.53
C LEU A 483 33.44 18.63 -5.23
N ILE A 484 32.53 17.65 -5.23
CA ILE A 484 32.76 16.33 -5.85
C ILE A 484 32.48 16.40 -7.35
N GLU A 485 31.34 16.99 -7.73
CA GLU A 485 30.84 16.96 -9.10
C GLU A 485 30.08 18.25 -9.41
N SER A 486 30.10 18.67 -10.67
CA SER A 486 29.25 19.76 -11.16
C SER A 486 28.93 19.54 -12.63
N HIS A 487 27.67 19.71 -12.99
CA HIS A 487 27.12 19.42 -14.31
C HIS A 487 26.10 20.48 -14.72
N GLU A 488 26.15 20.88 -15.98
CA GLU A 488 25.15 21.73 -16.63
C GLU A 488 24.60 21.00 -17.86
N GLY A 489 23.27 20.96 -17.98
CA GLY A 489 22.61 20.32 -19.11
C GLY A 489 21.11 20.57 -19.15
N MET A 490 20.39 19.66 -19.79
CA MET A 490 18.94 19.66 -19.90
C MET A 490 18.36 18.38 -19.32
N THR A 491 17.15 18.44 -18.77
CA THR A 491 16.34 17.26 -18.46
C THR A 491 15.70 16.71 -19.73
N ASP A 492 15.25 15.45 -19.69
CA ASP A 492 14.50 14.83 -20.80
C ASP A 492 13.20 15.61 -21.11
N GLY A 493 12.61 16.23 -20.08
CA GLY A 493 11.49 17.17 -20.19
C GLY A 493 11.84 18.56 -20.76
N GLY A 494 13.09 18.79 -21.17
CA GLY A 494 13.54 20.06 -21.79
C GLY A 494 13.70 21.22 -20.81
N LEU A 495 13.88 20.96 -19.51
CA LEU A 495 14.19 21.96 -18.49
C LEU A 495 15.71 22.14 -18.38
N ARG A 496 16.19 23.37 -18.14
CA ARG A 496 17.62 23.60 -17.86
C ARG A 496 17.94 23.14 -16.44
N LEU A 497 19.01 22.36 -16.32
CA LEU A 497 19.51 21.74 -15.09
C LEU A 497 20.94 22.20 -14.82
N LEU A 498 21.18 22.78 -13.64
CA LEU A 498 22.50 22.84 -13.03
C LEU A 498 22.50 21.89 -11.83
N ARG A 499 23.45 20.95 -11.77
CA ARG A 499 23.61 19.97 -10.67
C ARG A 499 24.98 20.16 -10.05
N VAL A 500 25.03 20.18 -8.72
CA VAL A 500 26.25 20.30 -7.92
C VAL A 500 26.21 19.23 -6.83
N VAL A 501 27.31 18.47 -6.68
CA VAL A 501 27.51 17.52 -5.57
C VAL A 501 28.64 18.04 -4.69
N ALA A 502 28.38 18.19 -3.39
CA ALA A 502 29.35 18.66 -2.42
C ALA A 502 29.39 17.72 -1.20
N ALA A 503 30.58 17.47 -0.68
CA ALA A 503 30.79 16.79 0.59
C ALA A 503 31.27 17.75 1.66
N GLY A 504 31.06 17.35 2.92
CA GLY A 504 31.53 18.09 4.08
C GLY A 504 31.06 17.43 5.36
N SER A 505 30.82 18.22 6.40
CA SER A 505 30.42 17.68 7.70
C SER A 505 29.48 18.59 8.49
N VAL A 506 28.72 17.97 9.38
CA VAL A 506 27.90 18.64 10.39
C VAL A 506 28.18 17.95 11.71
N GLU A 507 28.67 18.70 12.71
CA GLU A 507 29.00 18.18 14.05
C GLU A 507 29.96 16.97 14.03
N GLY A 508 30.86 16.93 13.04
CA GLY A 508 31.81 15.84 12.83
C GLY A 508 31.27 14.64 12.03
N VAL A 509 29.97 14.58 11.76
CA VAL A 509 29.36 13.55 10.89
C VAL A 509 29.59 13.91 9.42
N PRO A 510 30.12 13.00 8.57
CA PRO A 510 30.24 13.23 7.13
C PRO A 510 28.86 13.30 6.46
N ILE A 511 28.63 14.38 5.70
CA ILE A 511 27.38 14.63 4.97
C ILE A 511 27.70 14.89 3.50
N GLN A 512 26.86 14.37 2.61
CA GLN A 512 26.86 14.72 1.19
C GLN A 512 25.56 15.44 0.82
N TRP A 513 25.71 16.51 0.03
CA TRP A 513 24.62 17.25 -0.57
C TRP A 513 24.62 17.11 -2.08
N ILE A 514 23.44 16.90 -2.66
CA ILE A 514 23.19 17.07 -4.09
C ILE A 514 22.25 18.25 -4.23
N MET A 515 22.65 19.26 -4.98
CA MET A 515 21.90 20.49 -5.17
C MET A 515 21.62 20.68 -6.66
N MET A 516 20.35 20.79 -7.02
CA MET A 516 19.91 21.01 -8.39
C MET A 516 19.13 22.32 -8.50
N HIS A 517 19.57 23.16 -9.43
CA HIS A 517 18.79 24.29 -9.94
C HIS A 517 18.09 23.84 -11.23
N ILE A 518 16.75 23.85 -11.22
CA ILE A 518 15.91 23.43 -12.35
C ILE A 518 15.11 24.64 -12.82
N SER A 519 15.09 24.93 -14.12
CA SER A 519 14.36 26.09 -14.65
C SER A 519 13.83 25.94 -16.08
N ASP A 520 12.83 26.74 -16.42
CA ASP A 520 12.18 26.74 -17.73
C ASP A 520 12.19 28.10 -18.46
N ASN A 521 11.76 28.08 -19.71
CA ASN A 521 11.62 29.28 -20.55
C ASN A 521 10.51 30.24 -20.08
N LYS A 522 9.60 29.82 -19.18
CA LYS A 522 8.64 30.69 -18.48
C LYS A 522 9.25 31.37 -17.25
N ARG A 523 10.56 31.17 -17.01
CA ARG A 523 11.33 31.69 -15.87
C ARG A 523 10.87 31.13 -14.52
N ARG A 524 10.14 30.02 -14.51
CA ARG A 524 9.87 29.23 -13.30
C ARG A 524 11.17 28.52 -12.93
N ARG A 525 11.49 28.49 -11.63
CA ARG A 525 12.76 27.97 -11.11
C ARG A 525 12.52 27.27 -9.78
N VAL A 526 13.16 26.12 -9.57
CA VAL A 526 13.10 25.35 -8.33
C VAL A 526 14.52 24.98 -7.91
N MET A 527 14.77 25.05 -6.60
CA MET A 527 15.92 24.41 -5.97
C MET A 527 15.47 23.06 -5.40
N ALA A 528 16.17 22.00 -5.77
CA ALA A 528 16.07 20.69 -5.14
C ALA A 528 17.36 20.40 -4.38
N THR A 529 17.28 20.00 -3.12
CA THR A 529 18.45 19.71 -2.28
C THR A 529 18.25 18.39 -1.55
N TRP A 530 19.05 17.40 -1.94
CA TRP A 530 19.20 16.15 -1.20
C TRP A 530 20.29 16.30 -0.15
N THR A 531 20.02 15.77 1.05
CA THR A 531 20.98 15.65 2.16
C THR A 531 20.99 14.19 2.62
N MET A 532 22.17 13.59 2.75
CA MET A 532 22.37 12.24 3.29
C MET A 532 23.70 12.15 4.04
N ASP A 533 23.82 11.19 4.95
CA ASP A 533 25.12 10.81 5.51
C ASP A 533 26.01 10.14 4.46
N GLY A 534 27.32 10.11 4.69
CA GLY A 534 28.29 9.55 3.75
C GLY A 534 28.12 8.05 3.44
N GLU A 535 27.55 7.25 4.35
CA GLU A 535 27.34 5.81 4.15
C GLU A 535 26.07 5.53 3.33
N SER A 536 25.06 6.40 3.42
CA SER A 536 23.80 6.32 2.68
C SER A 536 23.89 6.78 1.22
N VAL A 537 25.00 7.35 0.77
CA VAL A 537 25.18 7.86 -0.62
C VAL A 537 24.90 6.78 -1.67
N SER A 538 25.38 5.55 -1.47
CA SER A 538 25.14 4.44 -2.40
C SER A 538 23.68 3.99 -2.42
N LYS A 539 22.97 4.12 -1.28
CA LYS A 539 21.55 3.74 -1.13
C LYS A 539 20.59 4.72 -1.80
N LEU A 540 21.04 5.92 -2.17
CA LEU A 540 20.27 6.88 -2.97
C LEU A 540 19.95 6.32 -4.37
N ASP A 541 20.82 5.46 -4.91
CA ASP A 541 20.54 4.63 -6.08
C ASP A 541 20.02 5.43 -7.31
N GLY A 542 20.70 6.53 -7.61
CA GLY A 542 20.39 7.41 -8.76
C GLY A 542 19.04 8.15 -8.68
N SER A 543 18.35 8.13 -7.54
CA SER A 543 17.00 8.69 -7.42
C SER A 543 16.92 10.22 -7.61
N ASP A 544 18.04 10.93 -7.47
CA ASP A 544 18.16 12.35 -7.84
C ASP A 544 18.09 12.55 -9.37
N ILE A 545 18.82 11.73 -10.13
CA ILE A 545 18.79 11.70 -11.60
C ILE A 545 17.40 11.27 -12.09
N GLN A 546 16.77 10.32 -11.42
CA GLN A 546 15.42 9.85 -11.76
C GLN A 546 14.36 10.95 -11.63
N LEU A 547 14.43 11.77 -10.57
CA LEU A 547 13.59 12.97 -10.47
C LEU A 547 13.95 13.96 -11.58
N ALA A 548 15.24 14.23 -11.80
CA ALA A 548 15.68 15.17 -12.84
C ALA A 548 15.18 14.80 -14.25
N ALA A 549 15.18 13.51 -14.62
CA ALA A 549 14.68 13.04 -15.91
C ALA A 549 13.16 13.28 -16.08
N SER A 550 12.38 13.10 -15.01
CA SER A 550 10.92 13.10 -15.04
C SER A 550 10.25 14.42 -14.61
N VAL A 551 11.01 15.35 -14.04
CA VAL A 551 10.48 16.57 -13.42
C VAL A 551 9.82 17.51 -14.42
N ARG A 552 8.66 18.04 -14.03
CA ARG A 552 7.94 19.11 -14.72
C ARG A 552 7.67 20.25 -13.75
N LEU A 553 7.85 21.48 -14.23
CA LEU A 553 7.36 22.67 -13.54
C LEU A 553 5.92 22.93 -13.96
N VAL A 554 5.02 23.05 -12.98
CA VAL A 554 3.61 23.39 -13.18
C VAL A 554 3.28 24.73 -12.52
N ASP A 555 2.12 25.29 -12.88
CA ASP A 555 1.70 26.59 -12.35
C ASP A 555 1.09 26.38 -10.96
N GLU A 556 1.60 27.12 -9.96
CA GLU A 556 1.08 27.13 -8.59
C GLU A 556 -0.45 27.34 -8.61
N GLY A 557 -1.20 26.35 -8.09
CA GLY A 557 -2.66 26.40 -8.02
C GLY A 557 -3.45 25.87 -9.23
N ARG A 558 -2.85 25.18 -10.21
CA ARG A 558 -3.56 24.73 -11.43
C ARG A 558 -4.74 23.75 -11.19
N ARG A 559 -4.85 23.10 -10.02
CA ARG A 559 -5.96 22.17 -9.70
C ARG A 559 -7.17 22.79 -8.97
N THR A 560 -7.02 23.93 -8.29
CA THR A 560 -8.15 24.54 -7.55
C THR A 560 -9.27 25.08 -8.45
N ALA A 561 -8.99 25.28 -9.75
CA ALA A 561 -9.94 25.79 -10.73
C ALA A 561 -10.98 24.77 -11.26
N LYS A 562 -10.90 23.48 -10.89
CA LYS A 562 -11.80 22.43 -11.41
C LYS A 562 -12.85 21.90 -10.42
N THR A 563 -12.90 22.39 -9.18
CA THR A 563 -13.86 21.92 -8.18
C THR A 563 -14.60 23.09 -7.52
N GLY A 564 -15.88 23.24 -7.84
CA GLY A 564 -16.86 23.92 -6.99
C GLY A 564 -16.68 25.43 -6.79
N SER A 565 -17.20 26.23 -7.72
CA SER A 565 -17.54 27.64 -7.46
C SER A 565 -18.78 27.73 -6.54
N GLU A 566 -18.62 27.47 -5.24
CA GLU A 566 -19.56 27.94 -4.21
C GLU A 566 -18.93 27.92 -2.81
N ALA A 567 -18.29 29.04 -2.43
CA ALA A 567 -17.75 29.26 -1.08
C ALA A 567 -18.35 30.55 -0.49
N THR A 568 -19.49 30.41 0.19
CA THR A 568 -20.09 31.53 0.95
C THR A 568 -19.26 31.81 2.20
N LYS A 569 -19.07 33.11 2.47
CA LYS A 569 -18.21 33.66 3.53
C LYS A 569 -18.50 33.09 4.92
N SER A 570 -17.44 32.63 5.60
CA SER A 570 -17.30 32.73 7.06
C SER A 570 -15.86 33.09 7.40
N ARG A 571 -15.65 34.34 7.83
CA ARG A 571 -14.38 34.80 8.40
C ARG A 571 -14.33 34.41 9.87
N GLU A 572 -13.27 33.73 10.28
CA GLU A 572 -12.67 33.97 11.58
C GLU A 572 -11.16 33.70 11.49
N ASN A 573 -10.35 34.69 11.86
CA ASN A 573 -8.90 34.60 11.79
C ASN A 573 -8.39 33.81 13.00
N ILE A 574 -7.50 32.85 12.78
CA ILE A 574 -6.52 32.44 13.79
C ILE A 574 -5.16 32.93 13.31
N ASP A 575 -4.71 34.01 13.95
CA ASP A 575 -3.43 34.65 13.69
C ASP A 575 -2.29 33.85 14.35
N LEU A 576 -1.35 33.40 13.54
CA LEU A 576 -0.08 32.79 13.97
C LEU A 576 1.11 33.51 13.31
N SER A 577 1.08 34.85 13.30
CA SER A 577 2.17 35.69 12.80
C SER A 577 3.02 36.33 13.92
N ALA A 578 3.61 35.49 14.80
CA ALA A 578 4.47 35.97 15.88
C ALA A 578 5.63 35.01 16.25
N VAL A 579 6.59 34.80 15.35
CA VAL A 579 7.96 34.46 15.73
C VAL A 579 8.90 35.48 15.10
N LYS A 580 9.41 36.39 15.94
CA LYS A 580 10.48 37.31 15.54
C LYS A 580 11.78 36.54 15.39
N SER A 581 12.57 36.94 14.41
CA SER A 581 13.99 36.61 14.34
C SER A 581 14.73 37.19 15.54
N THR A 582 15.42 36.33 16.28
CA THR A 582 16.59 36.70 17.09
C THR A 582 17.63 35.61 16.90
N ASP A 583 18.74 35.96 16.26
CA ASP A 583 19.99 35.22 16.38
C ASP A 583 20.44 35.26 17.84
N GLU A 584 20.83 34.11 18.39
CA GLU A 584 21.97 33.96 19.31
C GLU A 584 22.16 32.47 19.61
N VAL A 585 23.26 31.90 19.11
CA VAL A 585 23.68 30.52 19.40
C VAL A 585 24.74 30.59 20.49
N GLU A 586 24.33 30.45 21.76
CA GLU A 586 25.29 30.28 22.86
C GLU A 586 25.89 28.87 22.84
N SER A 587 27.22 28.82 22.97
CA SER A 587 28.02 27.60 22.90
C SER A 587 28.08 26.86 24.24
N VAL A 588 27.67 25.59 24.26
CA VAL A 588 27.87 24.71 25.43
C VAL A 588 29.25 24.04 25.35
N ALA A 589 30.30 24.76 25.77
CA ALA A 589 31.66 24.21 25.81
C ALA A 589 32.61 24.93 26.80
N SER A 590 32.32 24.93 28.11
CA SER A 590 33.38 25.02 29.13
C SER A 590 32.90 24.68 30.55
N THR A 591 33.30 23.52 31.07
CA THR A 591 33.51 23.33 32.52
C THR A 591 34.72 22.45 32.72
N ALA A 592 35.89 23.06 32.88
CA ALA A 592 37.08 22.38 33.36
C ALA A 592 36.99 22.23 34.89
N GLU A 593 37.27 21.02 35.37
CA GLU A 593 37.14 20.63 36.76
C GLU A 593 38.39 21.02 37.56
N VAL A 594 38.27 21.93 38.53
CA VAL A 594 39.29 22.14 39.58
C VAL A 594 38.61 22.27 40.94
N LEU A 595 38.96 21.35 41.83
CA LEU A 595 38.45 21.23 43.20
C LEU A 595 39.08 22.28 44.13
N SER A 596 38.27 22.94 44.97
CA SER A 596 38.41 22.93 46.44
C SER A 596 37.48 23.97 47.10
N PRO A 597 36.54 23.58 48.00
CA PRO A 597 35.69 24.51 48.74
C PRO A 597 36.11 24.70 50.21
N SER A 598 36.17 25.96 50.68
CA SER A 598 36.10 26.29 52.11
C SER A 598 35.37 27.62 52.35
N ASP A 599 34.57 27.64 53.42
CA ASP A 599 34.14 28.80 54.21
C ASP A 599 33.18 29.85 53.62
N VAL A 600 31.89 29.49 53.65
CA VAL A 600 30.80 30.47 53.86
C VAL A 600 30.78 30.91 55.34
N LYS A 601 30.94 32.22 55.60
CA LYS A 601 30.64 32.81 56.91
C LYS A 601 30.09 34.23 56.81
N ARG A 602 28.77 34.35 57.00
CA ARG A 602 27.99 35.59 57.26
C ARG A 602 27.97 36.56 56.06
N ARG A 603 26.86 37.28 55.81
CA ARG A 603 25.84 37.74 56.75
C ARG A 603 24.49 37.89 56.07
#